data_AF-A0A815SRH7-F1
#
_entry.id   AF-A0A815SRH7-F1
#
_cell.length_a   1.000
_cell.length_b   1.000
_cell.length_c   1.000
_cell.angle_alpha   90.00
_cell.angle_beta   90.00
_cell.angle_gamma   90.00
#
_symmetry.space_group_name_H-M   'P 1'
#
loop_
_entity.id
_entity.type
_entity.pdbx_description
1 polymer ?
#
loop_
_entity_poly.entity_id
_entity_poly.type
_entity_poly.pdbx_seq_one_letter_code
_entity_poly.pdbx_strand_id
1 'polypeptide(L)'
;YRTLTKVYGLRFVVSITGKGGQFNIVNLFLAIGSGIGFMVIAGIVCDAILMYVHRSRETYRRGKFSICEVDNDGMRAQILEHSHA
;
A
#
# COMPACT_ATOMS: atom_id res chain seq x y z
N TYR A 1 -40.74 -43.68 48.91
CA TYR A 1 -40.84 -42.21 48.82
C TYR A 1 -39.50 -41.68 48.30
N ARG A 2 -39.49 -40.78 47.31
CA ARG A 2 -38.27 -40.09 46.84
C ARG A 2 -38.58 -38.62 46.64
N THR A 3 -37.90 -37.76 47.37
CA THR A 3 -38.07 -36.31 47.27
C THR A 3 -36.96 -35.77 46.37
N LEU A 4 -37.34 -35.04 45.32
CA LEU A 4 -36.41 -34.44 44.37
C LEU A 4 -36.60 -32.92 44.43
N THR A 5 -35.63 -32.23 45.03
CA THR A 5 -35.69 -30.78 45.24
C THR A 5 -34.77 -30.10 44.23
N LYS A 6 -35.35 -29.24 43.40
CA LYS A 6 -34.64 -28.48 42.38
C LYS A 6 -34.53 -27.03 42.83
N VAL A 7 -33.30 -26.56 43.02
CA VAL A 7 -33.02 -25.20 43.50
C VAL A 7 -32.46 -24.38 42.36
N TYR A 8 -32.98 -23.17 42.22
CA TYR A 8 -32.56 -22.20 41.22
C TYR A 8 -31.91 -21.03 41.96
N GLY A 9 -30.67 -20.75 41.62
CA GLY A 9 -29.88 -19.68 42.21
C GLY A 9 -29.10 -18.92 41.15
N LEU A 10 -28.64 -17.74 41.51
CA LEU A 10 -27.88 -16.87 40.61
C LEU A 10 -26.44 -17.37 40.49
N ARG A 11 -26.03 -17.77 39.28
CA ARG A 11 -24.65 -18.19 39.00
C ARG A 11 -23.83 -16.98 38.56
N PHE A 12 -23.08 -16.38 39.49
CA PHE A 12 -22.14 -15.31 39.15
C PHE A 12 -20.87 -15.91 38.52
N VAL A 13 -20.67 -15.67 37.23
CA VAL A 13 -19.44 -16.01 36.50
C VAL A 13 -18.71 -14.72 36.17
N VAL A 14 -17.59 -14.48 36.85
CA VAL A 14 -16.70 -13.36 36.56
C VAL A 14 -15.66 -13.84 35.55
N SER A 15 -15.80 -13.42 34.30
CA SER A 15 -14.81 -13.68 33.24
C SER A 15 -14.01 -12.41 32.99
N ILE A 16 -12.74 -12.43 33.39
CA ILE A 16 -11.82 -11.31 33.16
C ILE A 16 -11.00 -11.69 31.92
N THR A 17 -11.32 -11.05 30.79
CA THR A 17 -10.54 -11.19 29.56
C THR A 17 -9.62 -9.99 29.45
N GLY A 18 -8.31 -10.24 29.51
CA GLY A 18 -7.27 -9.23 29.29
C GLY A 18 -6.30 -9.69 28.22
N LYS A 19 -6.03 -8.83 27.23
CA LYS A 19 -4.91 -9.02 26.31
C LYS A 19 -3.81 -8.04 26.71
N GLY A 20 -2.75 -8.56 27.30
CA GLY A 20 -1.54 -7.79 27.58
C GLY A 20 -0.70 -7.67 26.30
N GLY A 21 -0.43 -6.44 25.86
CA GLY A 21 0.49 -6.18 24.77
C GLY A 21 1.88 -5.88 25.35
N GLN A 22 2.88 -6.69 25.01
CA GLN A 22 4.29 -6.32 25.21
C GLN A 22 4.84 -5.72 23.92
N PHE A 23 5.74 -4.74 24.04
CA PHE A 23 6.42 -4.17 22.90
C PHE A 23 7.30 -5.23 22.25
N ASN A 24 6.90 -5.69 21.07
CA ASN A 24 7.64 -6.66 20.28
C ASN A 24 8.20 -5.96 19.03
N ILE A 25 9.53 -5.92 18.93
CA ILE A 25 10.24 -5.27 17.83
C ILE A 25 9.89 -5.90 16.48
N VAL A 26 9.63 -7.20 16.43
CA VAL A 26 9.21 -7.90 15.20
C VAL A 26 7.86 -7.36 14.73
N ASN A 27 6.92 -7.14 15.66
CA ASN A 27 5.61 -6.61 15.32
C ASN A 27 5.67 -5.12 14.93
N LEU A 28 6.61 -4.36 15.51
CA LEU A 28 6.88 -2.99 15.09
C LEU A 28 7.38 -2.94 13.64
N PHE A 29 8.41 -3.70 13.30
CA PHE A 29 8.94 -3.74 11.94
C PHE A 29 7.92 -4.26 10.93
N LEU A 30 7.07 -5.22 11.32
CA LEU A 30 6.00 -5.71 10.46
C LEU A 30 4.94 -4.64 10.19
N ALA A 31 4.53 -3.88 11.22
CA ALA A 31 3.60 -2.76 11.07
C ALA A 31 4.19 -1.64 10.21
N ILE A 32 5.46 -1.29 10.43
CA ILE A 32 6.17 -0.26 9.64
C ILE A 32 6.36 -0.74 8.19
N GLY A 33 6.78 -1.99 7.99
CA GLY A 33 6.97 -2.58 6.67
C GLY A 33 5.69 -2.59 5.85
N SER A 34 4.55 -2.89 6.47
CA SER A 34 3.23 -2.77 5.84
C SER A 34 2.91 -1.32 5.44
N GLY A 35 3.23 -0.34 6.29
CA GLY A 35 3.01 1.07 6.00
C GLY A 35 3.86 1.58 4.82
N ILE A 36 5.13 1.20 4.78
CA ILE A 36 6.06 1.55 3.69
C ILE A 36 5.63 0.85 2.39
N GLY A 37 5.16 -0.40 2.45
CA GLY A 37 4.64 -1.11 1.27
C GLY A 37 3.46 -0.39 0.61
N PHE A 38 2.55 0.18 1.40
CA PHE A 38 1.40 0.91 0.87
C PHE A 38 1.78 2.25 0.20
N MET A 39 2.87 2.90 0.64
CA MET A 39 3.33 4.17 0.05
C MET A 39 3.65 4.05 -1.46
N VAL A 40 4.09 2.87 -1.92
CA VAL A 40 4.31 2.60 -3.34
C VAL A 40 3.01 2.73 -4.13
N ILE A 41 1.96 2.07 -3.66
CA ILE A 41 0.64 2.08 -4.30
C ILE A 41 0.03 3.48 -4.21
N ALA A 42 0.22 4.17 -3.08
CA ALA A 42 -0.26 5.52 -2.86
C ALA A 42 0.31 6.52 -3.90
N GLY A 43 1.58 6.38 -4.30
CA GLY A 43 2.17 7.22 -5.35
C GLY A 43 1.53 7.04 -6.72
N ILE A 44 1.25 5.78 -7.10
CA ILE A 44 0.57 5.44 -8.37
C ILE A 44 -0.86 5.97 -8.37
N VAL A 45 -1.58 5.79 -7.27
CA VAL A 45 -2.94 6.28 -7.10
C VAL A 45 -2.98 7.81 -7.09
N CYS A 46 -2.03 8.46 -6.41
CA CYS A 46 -1.89 9.91 -6.40
C CYS A 46 -1.69 10.46 -7.82
N ASP A 47 -0.86 9.80 -8.64
CA ASP A 47 -0.67 10.20 -10.04
C ASP A 47 -1.91 10.00 -10.91
N ALA A 48 -2.59 8.85 -10.75
CA ALA A 48 -3.84 8.59 -11.46
C ALA A 48 -4.90 9.65 -11.11
N ILE A 49 -5.09 9.94 -9.83
CA ILE A 49 -6.04 10.97 -9.37
C ILE A 49 -5.67 12.34 -9.95
N LEU A 50 -4.39 12.70 -9.94
CA LEU A 50 -3.92 14.00 -10.43
C LEU A 50 -4.15 14.16 -11.95
N MET A 51 -4.00 13.10 -12.73
CA MET A 51 -4.36 13.10 -14.16
C MET A 51 -5.86 13.22 -14.42
N TYR A 52 -6.71 12.60 -13.61
CA TYR A 52 -8.15 12.52 -13.89
C TYR A 52 -9.00 13.63 -13.23
N VAL A 53 -8.62 14.10 -12.04
CA VAL A 53 -9.44 15.01 -11.21
C VAL A 53 -9.04 16.48 -11.35
N HIS A 54 -7.76 16.79 -11.59
CA HIS A 54 -7.32 18.18 -11.59
C HIS A 54 -7.73 18.91 -12.87
N ARG A 55 -8.41 20.06 -12.73
CA ARG A 55 -8.95 20.85 -13.85
C ARG A 55 -7.86 21.60 -14.64
N SER A 56 -6.65 21.74 -14.07
CA SER A 56 -5.45 22.31 -14.71
C SER A 56 -4.50 21.20 -15.19
N ARG A 57 -4.99 20.36 -16.10
CA ARG A 57 -4.26 19.18 -16.63
C ARG A 57 -3.01 19.59 -17.40
N GLU A 58 -3.05 20.74 -18.07
CA GLU A 58 -1.97 21.21 -18.93
C GLU A 58 -0.74 21.68 -18.16
N THR A 59 -0.92 22.27 -16.98
CA THR A 59 0.20 22.73 -16.14
C THR A 59 0.94 21.57 -15.49
N TYR A 60 0.24 20.52 -15.03
CA TYR A 60 0.88 19.32 -14.50
C TYR A 60 1.54 18.47 -15.61
N ARG A 61 0.90 18.37 -16.80
CA ARG A 61 1.46 17.63 -17.95
C ARG A 61 2.76 18.26 -18.48
N ARG A 62 2.86 19.59 -18.49
CA ARG A 62 4.10 20.33 -18.86
C ARG A 62 5.24 20.18 -17.85
N GLY A 63 4.94 20.01 -16.57
CA GLY A 63 5.95 19.84 -15.52
C GLY A 63 6.48 18.40 -15.41
N LYS A 64 5.67 17.39 -15.77
CA LYS A 64 6.03 15.97 -15.61
C LYS A 64 6.58 15.31 -16.87
N PHE A 65 6.15 15.76 -18.06
CA PHE A 65 6.57 15.18 -19.34
C PHE A 65 7.36 16.21 -20.14
N SER A 66 8.68 16.03 -20.20
CA SER A 66 9.48 16.61 -21.28
C SER A 66 9.38 15.67 -22.47
N ILE A 67 8.76 16.13 -23.55
CA ILE A 67 8.64 15.36 -24.79
C ILE A 67 10.04 15.38 -25.42
N CYS A 68 10.86 14.37 -25.14
CA CYS A 68 12.07 14.15 -25.91
C CYS A 68 11.62 13.57 -27.25
N GLU A 69 11.69 14.36 -28.33
CA GLU A 69 11.70 13.79 -29.67
C GLU A 69 12.87 12.80 -29.72
N VAL A 70 12.54 11.53 -29.93
CA VAL A 70 13.55 10.51 -30.19
C VAL A 70 14.13 10.86 -31.56
N ASP A 71 15.29 11.51 -31.56
CA ASP A 71 16.10 11.68 -32.76
C ASP A 71 16.46 10.28 -33.27
N ASN A 72 15.65 9.81 -34.21
CA ASN A 72 15.78 8.49 -34.82
C ASN A 72 16.97 8.47 -35.80
N ASP A 73 17.55 9.63 -36.11
CA ASP A 73 18.66 9.80 -37.04
C ASP A 73 20.00 9.38 -36.42
N GLY A 74 20.25 9.67 -35.13
CA GLY A 74 21.44 9.20 -34.41
C GLY A 74 21.50 7.68 -34.21
N MET A 75 20.36 7.03 -34.00
CA MET A 75 20.30 5.57 -33.76
C MET A 75 20.51 4.76 -35.04
N ARG A 76 20.08 5.28 -36.20
CA ARG A 76 20.34 4.63 -37.50
C ARG A 76 21.80 4.75 -37.93
N ALA A 77 22.47 5.84 -37.59
CA ALA A 77 23.90 6.02 -37.86
C ALA A 77 24.77 5.02 -37.05
N GLN A 78 24.45 4.79 -35.77
CA GLN A 78 25.18 3.83 -34.93
C GLN A 78 24.99 2.36 -35.36
N ILE A 79 23.80 2.00 -35.87
CA ILE A 79 23.54 0.63 -36.36
C ILE A 79 24.29 0.36 -37.68
N LEU A 80 24.40 1.36 -38.56
CA LEU A 80 25.14 1.22 -39.81
C LEU A 80 26.65 1.13 -39.59
N GLU A 81 27.22 1.93 -38.68
CA GLU A 81 28.66 1.87 -38.36
C GLU A 81 29.05 0.51 -37.75
N HIS A 82 28.20 -0.05 -36.88
CA HIS A 82 28.47 -1.34 -36.23
C HIS A 82 28.20 -2.56 -37.13
N SER A 83 27.48 -2.39 -38.24
CA SER A 83 27.24 -3.45 -39.25
C SER A 83 28.35 -3.52 -40.31
N HIS A 84 29.24 -2.53 -40.36
CA HIS A 84 30.36 -2.45 -41.31
C HIS A 84 31.74 -2.73 -40.68
N ALA A 85 31.78 -3.12 -39.40
CA ALA A 85 32.96 -3.64 -38.70
C ALA A 85 32.89 -5.18 -38.59
#